data_AF-A0A960SJR7-F1
#
_entry.id   AF-A0A960SJR7-F1
#
_cell.length_a   1.000
_cell.length_b   1.000
_cell.length_c   1.000
_cell.angle_alpha   90.00
_cell.angle_beta   90.00
_cell.angle_gamma   90.00
#
_symmetry.space_group_name_H-M   'P 1'
#
loop_
_entity.id
_entity.type
_entity.pdbx_description
1 polymer ?
#
loop_
_entity_poly.entity_id
_entity_poly.type
_entity_poly.pdbx_seq_one_letter_code
_entity_poly.pdbx_strand_id
1 'polypeptide(L)'
;PWGWESAGKGGLILWPLFGATNQLLGGLAFLVITFWMWRRNLPIFFVAIPTVFMLFLPGLAMGIELFKAGGWLALKQWHLVFIGLATIALEIWMIAEAVLAWPKAKGVLEPSLPPLPGSLRPGPQTEGGRSC
;
A
#
# COMPACT_ATOMS: atom_id res chain seq x y z
N PRO A 1 22.51 1.50 31.70
CA PRO A 1 23.63 2.45 31.58
C PRO A 1 23.98 2.70 30.10
N TRP A 2 24.05 3.96 29.67
CA TRP A 2 24.44 4.31 28.29
C TRP A 2 25.95 4.23 28.16
N GLY A 3 26.44 3.38 27.26
CA GLY A 3 27.85 3.26 26.88
C GLY A 3 27.98 3.04 25.37
N TRP A 4 29.18 3.26 24.82
CA TRP A 4 29.45 3.11 23.38
C TRP A 4 29.06 1.74 22.81
N GLU A 5 29.06 0.68 23.63
CA GLU A 5 28.58 -0.67 23.28
C GLU A 5 27.05 -0.81 23.17
N SER A 6 26.30 0.16 23.69
CA SER A 6 24.82 0.22 23.65
C SER A 6 24.30 1.27 22.66
N ALA A 7 25.16 2.16 22.18
CA ALA A 7 24.83 3.11 21.13
C ALA A 7 24.53 2.37 19.81
N GLY A 8 23.34 2.60 19.22
CA GLY A 8 22.92 2.00 17.96
C GLY A 8 22.10 0.69 18.05
N LYS A 9 22.15 -0.03 19.18
CA LYS A 9 21.36 -1.28 19.37
C LYS A 9 19.84 -1.06 19.31
N GLY A 10 19.36 0.07 19.82
CA GLY A 10 17.95 0.45 19.70
C GLY A 10 17.51 0.67 18.25
N GLY A 11 18.40 1.21 17.40
CA GLY A 11 18.13 1.40 15.97
C GLY A 11 17.95 0.09 15.22
N LEU A 12 18.78 -0.92 15.54
CA LEU A 12 18.66 -2.26 14.94
C LEU A 12 17.35 -2.98 15.33
N ILE A 13 16.83 -2.72 16.53
CA ILE A 13 15.55 -3.29 17.00
C ILE A 13 14.36 -2.58 16.35
N LEU A 14 14.46 -1.27 16.10
CA LEU A 14 13.40 -0.46 15.48
C LEU A 14 13.38 -0.56 13.95
N TRP A 15 14.48 -0.98 13.33
CA TRP A 15 14.61 -1.07 11.88
C TRP A 15 13.51 -1.89 11.19
N PRO A 16 13.10 -3.07 11.70
CA PRO A 16 12.01 -3.84 11.11
C PRO A 16 10.68 -3.08 11.10
N LEU A 17 10.40 -2.33 12.17
CA LEU A 17 9.19 -1.53 12.28
C LEU A 17 9.19 -0.38 11.27
N PHE A 18 10.31 0.33 11.14
CA PHE A 18 10.48 1.37 10.12
C PHE A 18 10.28 0.82 8.70
N GLY A 19 10.90 -0.33 8.41
CA GLY A 19 10.75 -1.01 7.13
C GLY A 19 9.32 -1.41 6.83
N ALA A 20 8.60 -1.96 7.83
CA ALA A 20 7.20 -2.35 7.70
C ALA A 20 6.30 -1.13 7.43
N THR A 21 6.44 -0.04 8.18
CA THR A 21 5.64 1.18 7.97
C THR A 21 5.88 1.79 6.58
N ASN A 22 7.13 1.83 6.12
CA ASN A 22 7.44 2.34 4.78
C ASN A 22 6.81 1.47 3.67
N GLN A 23 6.85 0.14 3.85
CA GLN A 23 6.20 -0.78 2.91
C GLN A 23 4.67 -0.62 2.91
N LEU A 24 4.03 -0.38 4.06
CA LEU A 24 2.59 -0.11 4.10
C LEU A 24 2.22 1.20 3.39
N LEU A 25 3.02 2.26 3.53
CA LEU A 25 2.83 3.51 2.80
C LEU A 25 3.00 3.31 1.29
N GLY A 26 4.04 2.56 0.89
CA GLY A 26 4.24 2.16 -0.51
C GLY A 26 3.09 1.29 -1.03
N GLY A 27 2.63 0.33 -0.23
CA GLY A 27 1.50 -0.55 -0.52
C GLY A 27 0.21 0.23 -0.72
N LEU A 28 -0.07 1.23 0.12
CA LEU A 28 -1.22 2.13 -0.04
C LEU A 28 -1.13 2.93 -1.35
N ALA A 29 0.04 3.48 -1.68
CA ALA A 29 0.23 4.22 -2.93
C ALA A 29 -0.01 3.31 -4.16
N PHE A 30 0.58 2.12 -4.17
CA PHE A 30 0.37 1.14 -5.23
C PHE A 30 -1.07 0.64 -5.31
N LEU A 31 -1.74 0.48 -4.17
CA LEU A 31 -3.16 0.13 -4.11
C LEU A 31 -4.02 1.20 -4.78
N VAL A 32 -3.80 2.48 -4.45
CA VAL A 32 -4.52 3.61 -5.07
C VAL A 32 -4.30 3.65 -6.58
N ILE A 33 -3.06 3.47 -7.05
CA ILE A 33 -2.74 3.44 -8.49
C ILE A 33 -3.44 2.25 -9.16
N THR A 34 -3.42 1.08 -8.53
CA THR A 34 -4.09 -0.13 -9.04
C THR A 34 -5.59 0.12 -9.20
N PHE A 35 -6.25 0.72 -8.21
CA PHE A 35 -7.66 1.11 -8.28
C PHE A 35 -7.95 2.13 -9.39
N TRP A 36 -7.08 3.13 -9.54
CA TRP A 36 -7.22 4.14 -10.58
C TRP A 36 -7.12 3.52 -11.98
N MET A 37 -6.14 2.63 -12.20
CA MET A 37 -5.98 1.91 -13.46
C MET A 37 -7.16 0.97 -13.74
N TRP A 38 -7.64 0.26 -12.70
CA TRP A 38 -8.79 -0.62 -12.78
C TRP A 38 -10.06 0.12 -13.21
N ARG A 39 -10.30 1.30 -12.62
CA ARG A 39 -11.44 2.17 -12.95
C ARG A 39 -11.43 2.62 -14.42
N ARG A 40 -10.25 2.74 -15.04
CA ARG A 40 -10.06 3.17 -16.44
C ARG A 40 -9.92 2.01 -17.43
N ASN A 41 -10.10 0.76 -17.00
CA ASN A 41 -9.84 -0.44 -17.82
C ASN A 41 -8.43 -0.49 -18.43
N LEU A 42 -7.42 0.00 -17.70
CA LEU A 42 -6.01 -0.10 -18.10
C LEU A 42 -5.42 -1.45 -17.65
N PRO A 43 -4.35 -1.95 -18.29
CA PRO A 43 -3.71 -3.20 -17.89
C PRO A 43 -3.09 -3.08 -16.48
N ILE A 44 -3.65 -3.76 -15.48
CA ILE A 44 -3.23 -3.60 -14.07
C ILE A 44 -2.10 -4.55 -13.62
N PHE A 45 -1.78 -5.59 -14.40
CA PHE A 45 -0.97 -6.72 -13.95
C PHE A 45 0.40 -6.31 -13.37
N PHE A 46 1.09 -5.36 -14.01
CA PHE A 46 2.42 -4.93 -13.60
C PHE A 46 2.44 -4.09 -12.31
N VAL A 47 1.31 -3.47 -11.92
CA VAL A 47 1.17 -2.71 -10.67
C VAL A 47 0.61 -3.59 -9.55
N ALA A 48 -0.31 -4.51 -9.91
CA ALA A 48 -0.95 -5.40 -8.96
C ALA A 48 0.07 -6.32 -8.27
N ILE A 49 1.08 -6.81 -8.99
CA ILE A 49 2.13 -7.67 -8.42
C ILE A 49 2.90 -6.95 -7.29
N PRO A 50 3.55 -5.78 -7.52
CA PRO A 50 4.18 -5.00 -6.45
C PRO A 50 3.23 -4.68 -5.29
N THR A 51 1.97 -4.35 -5.58
CA THR A 51 0.95 -4.05 -4.56
C THR A 51 0.76 -5.22 -3.60
N VAL A 52 0.62 -6.44 -4.12
CA VAL A 52 0.42 -7.64 -3.29
C VAL A 52 1.66 -7.89 -2.42
N PHE A 53 2.87 -7.83 -2.97
CA PHE A 53 4.08 -8.02 -2.18
C PHE A 53 4.24 -6.97 -1.08
N MET A 54 4.00 -5.69 -1.39
CA MET A 54 4.06 -4.57 -0.44
C MET A 54 3.01 -4.69 0.69
N LEU A 55 1.89 -5.38 0.46
CA LEU A 55 0.82 -5.58 1.45
C LEU A 55 0.89 -6.91 2.21
N PHE A 56 1.76 -7.85 1.81
CA PHE A 56 1.87 -9.16 2.47
C PHE A 56 3.21 -9.38 3.17
N LEU A 57 4.31 -8.92 2.57
CA LEU A 57 5.64 -9.10 3.15
C LEU A 57 5.82 -8.40 4.50
N PRO A 58 5.31 -7.17 4.74
CA PRO A 58 5.40 -6.53 6.04
C PRO A 58 4.73 -7.35 7.14
N GLY A 59 3.51 -7.85 6.91
CA GLY A 59 2.76 -8.63 7.89
C GLY A 59 3.46 -9.92 8.25
N LEU A 60 4.04 -10.61 7.27
CA LEU A 60 4.86 -11.80 7.51
C LEU A 60 6.12 -11.46 8.32
N ALA A 61 6.85 -10.41 7.93
CA ALA A 61 8.06 -9.99 8.64
C ALA A 61 7.75 -9.61 10.11
N MET A 62 6.69 -8.85 10.33
CA MET A 62 6.23 -8.45 11.66
C MET A 62 5.75 -9.65 12.48
N GLY A 63 5.06 -10.61 11.88
CA GLY A 63 4.68 -11.86 12.53
C GLY A 63 5.90 -12.67 12.99
N ILE A 64 6.92 -12.78 12.14
CA ILE A 64 8.17 -13.48 12.49
C ILE A 64 8.90 -12.76 13.63
N GLU A 65 9.04 -11.43 13.57
CA GLU A 65 9.67 -10.64 14.64
C GLU A 65 8.94 -10.75 15.98
N LEU A 66 7.61 -10.90 15.94
CA LEU A 66 6.79 -11.06 17.13
C LEU A 66 6.97 -12.43 17.80
N PHE A 67 6.98 -13.52 17.02
CA PHE A 67 6.91 -14.90 17.53
C PHE A 67 8.24 -15.69 17.51
N LYS A 68 9.32 -15.18 16.91
CA LYS A 68 10.62 -15.87 16.92
C LYS A 68 11.15 -16.06 18.36
N ALA A 69 12.03 -17.05 18.57
CA ALA A 69 12.59 -17.38 19.88
C ALA A 69 13.33 -16.22 20.59
N GLY A 70 13.87 -15.27 19.82
CA GLY A 70 14.44 -14.00 20.31
C GLY A 70 13.60 -12.77 19.93
N GLY A 71 12.29 -12.95 19.75
CA GLY A 71 11.36 -11.93 19.26
C GLY A 71 10.88 -11.00 20.36
N TRP A 72 10.09 -10.00 19.98
CA TRP A 72 9.63 -8.97 20.93
C TRP A 72 8.78 -9.54 22.07
N LEU A 73 8.03 -10.62 21.83
CA LEU A 73 7.25 -11.31 22.85
C LEU A 73 8.15 -12.03 23.86
N ALA A 74 9.15 -12.77 23.37
CA ALA A 74 10.10 -13.51 24.21
C ALA A 74 10.98 -12.56 25.05
N LEU A 75 11.39 -11.43 24.47
CA LEU A 75 12.19 -10.39 25.12
C LEU A 75 11.37 -9.43 26.00
N LYS A 76 10.05 -9.66 26.17
CA LYS A 76 9.11 -8.82 26.94
C LYS A 76 9.15 -7.33 26.55
N GLN A 77 9.40 -7.04 25.28
CA GLN A 77 9.45 -5.67 24.75
C GLN A 77 8.04 -5.18 24.39
N TRP A 78 7.21 -4.92 25.42
CA TRP A 78 5.78 -4.63 25.27
C TRP A 78 5.44 -3.47 24.33
N HIS A 79 6.28 -2.44 24.26
CA HIS A 79 6.09 -1.31 23.35
C HIS A 79 6.13 -1.74 21.88
N LEU A 80 7.12 -2.55 21.50
CA LEU A 80 7.28 -3.06 20.14
C LEU A 80 6.21 -4.09 19.80
N VAL A 81 5.81 -4.92 20.78
CA VAL A 81 4.67 -5.85 20.66
C VAL A 81 3.39 -5.08 20.33
N PHE A 82 3.08 -4.01 21.08
CA PHE A 82 1.87 -3.22 20.86
C PHE A 82 1.85 -2.58 19.47
N ILE A 83 2.93 -1.88 19.10
CA ILE A 83 2.99 -1.21 17.79
C ILE A 83 2.97 -2.25 16.66
N GLY A 84 3.63 -3.40 16.84
CA GLY A 84 3.63 -4.47 15.86
C GLY A 84 2.25 -5.09 15.63
N LEU A 85 1.52 -5.38 16.71
CA LEU A 85 0.13 -5.84 16.63
C LEU A 85 -0.79 -4.79 15.98
N ALA A 86 -0.64 -3.51 16.34
CA ALA A 86 -1.40 -2.44 15.72
C ALA A 86 -1.11 -2.32 14.22
N THR A 87 0.15 -2.50 13.81
CA THR A 87 0.58 -2.47 12.40
C THR A 87 -0.05 -3.62 11.62
N ILE A 88 -0.01 -4.84 12.17
CA ILE A 88 -0.65 -6.02 11.55
C ILE A 88 -2.17 -5.82 11.45
N ALA A 89 -2.81 -5.27 12.48
CA ALA A 89 -4.24 -4.99 12.45
C ALA A 89 -4.60 -3.97 11.36
N LEU A 90 -3.81 -2.90 11.19
CA LEU A 90 -3.98 -1.92 10.12
C LEU A 90 -3.76 -2.54 8.73
N GLU A 91 -2.77 -3.41 8.57
CA GLU A 91 -2.52 -4.12 7.32
C GLU A 91 -3.69 -5.03 6.93
N ILE A 92 -4.22 -5.82 7.87
CA ILE A 92 -5.42 -6.63 7.68
C ILE A 92 -6.61 -5.76 7.29
N TRP A 93 -6.80 -4.62 7.97
CA TRP A 93 -7.86 -3.67 7.66
C TRP A 93 -7.73 -3.13 6.23
N MET A 94 -6.54 -2.70 5.82
CA MET A 94 -6.31 -2.20 4.45
C MET A 94 -6.61 -3.26 3.39
N ILE A 95 -6.20 -4.51 3.61
CA ILE A 95 -6.50 -5.62 2.70
C ILE A 95 -8.01 -5.87 2.63
N ALA A 96 -8.70 -5.84 3.77
CA ALA A 96 -10.16 -5.99 3.81
C ALA A 96 -10.86 -4.87 3.02
N GLU A 97 -10.51 -3.61 3.27
CA GLU A 97 -11.04 -2.46 2.53
C GLU A 97 -10.77 -2.55 1.02
N ALA A 98 -9.56 -2.97 0.63
CA ALA A 98 -9.20 -3.20 -0.76
C ALA A 98 -10.12 -4.25 -1.42
N VAL A 99 -10.34 -5.39 -0.77
CA VAL A 99 -11.20 -6.46 -1.31
C VAL A 99 -12.65 -6.00 -1.41
N LEU A 100 -13.16 -5.27 -0.42
CA LEU A 100 -14.52 -4.74 -0.39
C LEU A 100 -14.76 -3.64 -1.44
N ALA A 101 -13.75 -2.80 -1.71
CA ALA A 101 -13.83 -1.72 -2.68
C ALA A 101 -13.63 -2.19 -4.13
N TRP A 102 -12.92 -3.30 -4.36
CA TRP A 102 -12.61 -3.84 -5.69
C TRP A 102 -13.81 -3.95 -6.65
N PRO A 103 -14.95 -4.57 -6.26
CA PRO A 103 -16.11 -4.68 -7.15
C PRO A 103 -16.80 -3.33 -7.41
N LYS A 104 -16.72 -2.39 -6.47
CA LYS A 104 -17.36 -1.07 -6.55
C LYS A 104 -16.59 -0.08 -7.43
N ALA A 105 -15.32 -0.34 -7.69
CA ALA A 105 -14.44 0.59 -8.39
C ALA A 105 -14.60 0.59 -9.92
N LYS A 106 -15.27 -0.42 -10.50
CA LYS A 106 -15.38 -0.55 -11.96
C LYS A 106 -16.44 0.40 -12.52
N GLY A 107 -16.04 1.26 -13.46
CA GLY A 107 -16.97 2.01 -14.32
C GLY A 107 -17.48 3.35 -13.78
N VAL A 108 -17.03 3.81 -12.61
CA VAL A 108 -17.23 5.20 -12.23
C VAL A 108 -16.29 6.04 -13.10
N LEU A 109 -16.74 7.02 -13.86
CA LEU A 109 -15.87 7.96 -14.57
C LEU A 109 -16.22 9.39 -14.13
N GLU A 110 -15.28 10.32 -14.21
CA GLU A 110 -15.60 11.72 -13.91
C GLU A 110 -16.64 12.23 -14.92
N PRO A 111 -17.67 12.98 -14.48
CA PRO A 111 -18.60 13.64 -15.38
C PRO A 111 -17.81 14.54 -16.35
N SER A 112 -18.09 14.45 -17.65
CA SER A 112 -17.47 15.34 -18.64
C SER A 112 -17.83 16.78 -18.34
N LEU A 113 -16.82 17.64 -18.22
CA LEU A 113 -17.01 19.07 -18.00
C LEU A 113 -17.85 19.70 -19.14
N PRO A 114 -18.70 20.70 -18.83
CA PRO A 114 -19.36 21.48 -19.87
C PRO A 114 -18.31 22.11 -20.80
N PRO A 115 -18.57 22.16 -22.12
CA PRO A 115 -17.65 22.80 -23.06
C PRO A 115 -17.43 24.26 -22.67
N LEU A 116 -16.17 24.72 -22.75
CA LEU A 116 -15.80 26.09 -22.45
C LEU A 116 -16.59 27.05 -23.38
N PRO A 117 -17.14 28.16 -22.86
CA PRO A 117 -17.79 29.17 -23.69
C PRO A 117 -16.77 29.73 -24.70
N GLY A 118 -16.90 29.34 -25.97
CA GLY A 118 -16.00 29.77 -27.05
C GLY A 118 -15.45 28.66 -27.96
N SER A 119 -15.62 27.37 -27.64
CA SER A 119 -15.23 26.27 -28.55
C SER A 119 -16.33 26.00 -29.60
N LEU A 120 -16.62 26.99 -30.44
CA LEU A 120 -17.44 26.83 -31.64
C LEU A 120 -16.55 26.33 -32.77
N ARG A 121 -16.23 25.03 -32.76
CA ARG A 121 -15.77 24.32 -33.97
C ARG A 121 -16.60 23.04 -34.10
N PRO A 122 -17.26 22.82 -35.26
CA PRO A 122 -18.00 21.58 -35.48
C PRO A 122 -16.99 20.42 -35.51
N GLY A 123 -17.33 19.31 -34.86
CA GLY A 123 -16.58 18.05 -35.01
C GLY A 123 -16.47 17.64 -36.49
N PRO A 124 -15.55 16.73 -36.83
CA PRO A 124 -15.88 15.34 -36.57
C PRO A 124 -14.67 14.39 -36.34
N GLN A 125 -15.02 13.13 -36.07
CA GLN A 125 -14.26 11.89 -36.33
C GLN A 125 -13.44 11.28 -35.18
N THR A 126 -14.05 10.25 -34.57
CA THR A 126 -13.50 8.89 -34.53
C THR A 126 -12.09 8.69 -35.10
N GLU A 127 -11.08 8.69 -34.24
CA GLU A 127 -9.90 7.82 -34.34
C GLU A 127 -9.70 7.25 -32.92
N GLY A 128 -9.84 5.95 -32.65
CA GLY A 128 -9.28 4.88 -33.48
C GLY A 128 -7.77 4.72 -33.27
N GLY A 129 -7.19 5.32 -32.23
CA GLY A 129 -5.77 5.19 -31.91
C GLY A 129 -5.44 3.85 -31.24
N ARG A 130 -5.44 2.77 -32.02
CA ARG A 130 -4.59 1.60 -31.76
C ARG A 130 -3.14 2.11 -31.65
N SER A 131 -2.60 2.19 -30.44
CA SER A 131 -1.16 2.21 -30.26
C SER A 131 -0.64 0.81 -30.58
N CYS A 132 0.23 0.77 -31.60
CA CYS A 132 1.09 -0.34 -31.94
C CYS A 132 1.82 -0.90 -30.70
#